data_AF-A0A1M5WXL0-F1
#
_entry.id   AF-A0A1M5WXL0-F1
#
_cell.length_a   1.000
_cell.length_b   1.000
_cell.length_c   1.000
_cell.angle_alpha   90.00
_cell.angle_beta   90.00
_cell.angle_gamma   90.00
#
_symmetry.space_group_name_H-M   'P 1'
#
loop_
_entity.id
_entity.type
_entity.pdbx_description
1 polymer ?
#
loop_
_entity_poly.entity_id
_entity_poly.type
_entity_poly.pdbx_seq_one_letter_code
_entity_poly.pdbx_strand_id
1 'polypeptide(L)'
;MLKQLIGSLRHFSQRRKNDVKRGVYTSEFAASLVRSYADSMIKAMRMIGEEAHIATIQSEANKQCCLVCPSYKAGFKKSKKVKPGKKHIPLPGNSLPC
;
A
#
# COMPACT_ATOMS: atom_id res chain seq x y z
N MET A 1 7.09 -9.46 19.69
CA MET A 1 7.06 -9.08 18.25
C MET A 1 5.74 -8.41 17.84
N LEU A 2 4.58 -9.08 17.91
CA LEU A 2 3.30 -8.53 17.46
C LEU A 2 2.98 -7.13 18.03
N LYS A 3 3.15 -6.92 19.34
CA LYS A 3 2.92 -5.60 19.98
C LYS A 3 3.75 -4.48 19.36
N GLN A 4 5.00 -4.76 18.98
CA GLN A 4 5.90 -3.79 18.35
C GLN A 4 5.45 -3.48 16.91
N LEU A 5 5.04 -4.51 16.14
CA LEU A 5 4.49 -4.31 14.80
C LEU A 5 3.24 -3.44 14.83
N ILE A 6 2.31 -3.74 15.74
CA ILE A 6 1.09 -2.94 15.94
C ILE A 6 1.44 -1.50 16.37
N GLY A 7 2.38 -1.33 17.29
CA GLY A 7 2.88 -0.02 17.69
C GLY A 7 3.45 0.78 16.51
N SER A 8 4.26 0.14 15.67
CA SER A 8 4.84 0.75 14.47
C SER A 8 3.76 1.16 13.46
N LEU A 9 2.77 0.31 13.23
CA LEU A 9 1.64 0.61 12.34
C LEU A 9 0.81 1.81 12.83
N ARG A 10 0.56 1.90 14.14
CA ARG A 10 -0.12 3.05 14.77
C ARG A 10 0.69 4.34 14.65
N HIS A 11 2.00 4.25 14.87
CA HIS A 11 2.86 5.42 14.73
C HIS A 11 2.89 5.92 13.29
N PHE A 12 3.00 4.99 12.33
CA PHE A 12 2.98 5.29 10.90
C PHE A 12 1.65 5.94 10.48
N SER A 13 0.50 5.38 10.89
CA SER A 13 -0.81 5.95 10.57
C SER A 13 -1.00 7.34 11.16
N GLN A 14 -0.53 7.59 12.38
CA GLN A 14 -0.62 8.90 13.02
C GLN A 14 0.19 9.95 12.24
N ARG A 15 1.39 9.59 11.75
CA ARG A 15 2.17 10.48 10.87
C ARG A 15 1.42 10.79 9.59
N ARG A 16 0.83 9.78 8.92
CA ARG A 16 0.02 9.97 7.71
C ARG A 16 -1.21 10.85 7.97
N LYS A 17 -1.87 10.71 9.12
CA LYS A 17 -2.97 11.61 9.53
C LYS A 17 -2.49 13.06 9.67
N ASN A 18 -1.31 13.28 10.23
CA ASN A 18 -0.72 14.62 10.34
C ASN A 18 -0.35 15.20 8.97
N ASP A 19 0.13 14.38 8.03
CA ASP A 19 0.42 14.80 6.66
C ASP A 19 -0.85 15.25 5.93
N VAL A 20 -1.98 14.56 6.14
CA VAL A 20 -3.30 14.99 5.63
C VAL A 20 -3.70 16.34 6.22
N LYS A 21 -3.57 16.51 7.54
CA LYS A 21 -3.87 17.79 8.22
C LYS A 21 -3.02 18.95 7.69
N ARG A 22 -1.79 18.67 7.27
CA ARG A 22 -0.86 19.64 6.68
C ARG A 22 -1.10 19.88 5.18
N GLY A 23 -2.04 19.18 4.56
CA GLY A 23 -2.33 19.27 3.13
C GLY A 23 -1.28 18.61 2.24
N VAL A 24 -0.38 17.79 2.79
CA VAL A 24 0.67 17.09 2.01
C VAL A 24 0.07 15.96 1.17
N TYR A 25 -0.93 15.26 1.72
CA TYR A 25 -1.60 14.15 1.06
C TYR A 25 -3.11 14.25 1.18
N THR A 26 -3.83 13.67 0.23
CA THR A 26 -5.26 13.38 0.39
C THR A 26 -5.46 12.28 1.43
N SER A 27 -6.61 12.28 2.10
CA SER A 27 -6.97 11.26 3.09
C SER A 27 -6.94 9.84 2.49
N GLU A 28 -7.46 9.68 1.28
CA GLU A 28 -7.44 8.40 0.55
C GLU A 28 -6.03 7.90 0.26
N PHE A 29 -5.15 8.78 -0.23
CA PHE A 29 -3.77 8.40 -0.53
C PHE A 29 -3.03 8.02 0.76
N ALA A 30 -3.17 8.83 1.82
CA ALA A 30 -2.59 8.55 3.12
C ALA A 30 -3.07 7.20 3.70
N ALA A 31 -4.35 6.86 3.57
CA ALA A 31 -4.87 5.56 3.98
C ALA A 31 -4.31 4.41 3.11
N SER A 32 -4.10 4.62 1.81
CA SER A 32 -3.48 3.62 0.94
C SER A 32 -2.01 3.33 1.32
N LEU A 33 -1.27 4.33 1.79
CA LEU A 33 0.08 4.15 2.35
C LEU A 33 0.05 3.30 3.63
N VAL A 34 -0.90 3.56 4.53
CA VAL A 34 -1.08 2.75 5.76
C VAL A 34 -1.39 1.29 5.41
N ARG A 35 -2.28 1.06 4.43
CA ARG A 35 -2.60 -0.30 3.97
C ARG A 35 -1.37 -0.99 3.36
N SER A 36 -0.62 -0.29 2.52
CA SER A 36 0.58 -0.83 1.88
C SER A 36 1.64 -1.22 2.90
N TYR A 37 1.82 -0.40 3.94
CA TYR A 37 2.73 -0.72 5.05
C TYR A 37 2.30 -1.98 5.82
N ALA A 38 1.00 -2.13 6.10
CA ALA A 38 0.47 -3.33 6.72
C ALA A 38 0.59 -4.58 5.83
N ASP A 39 0.40 -4.45 4.52
CA ASP A 39 0.58 -5.55 3.56
C ASP A 39 2.04 -6.04 3.55
N SER A 40 3.02 -5.15 3.67
CA SER A 40 4.43 -5.52 3.84
C SER A 40 4.68 -6.28 5.15
N MET A 41 4.05 -5.87 6.26
CA MET A 41 4.12 -6.60 7.53
C MET A 41 3.51 -8.00 7.40
N ILE A 42 2.34 -8.12 6.79
CA ILE A 42 1.67 -9.41 6.55
C ILE A 42 2.55 -10.31 5.69
N LYS A 43 3.14 -9.78 4.60
CA LYS A 43 4.06 -10.53 3.75
C LYS A 43 5.27 -11.05 4.54
N ALA A 44 5.83 -10.24 5.44
CA ALA A 44 6.93 -10.67 6.30
C ALA A 44 6.49 -11.78 7.27
N MET A 45 5.30 -11.68 7.88
CA MET A 45 4.77 -12.74 8.76
C MET A 45 4.63 -14.08 8.02
N ARG A 46 4.17 -14.03 6.76
CA ARG A 46 4.08 -15.23 5.91
C ARG A 46 5.43 -15.88 5.65
N MET A 47 6.45 -15.07 5.41
CA MET A 47 7.80 -15.58 5.14
C MET A 47 8.43 -16.28 6.34
N ILE A 48 8.08 -15.87 7.56
CA ILE A 48 8.62 -16.45 8.80
C ILE A 48 7.70 -17.52 9.42
N GLY A 49 6.56 -17.83 8.78
CA GLY A 49 5.61 -18.84 9.26
C GLY A 49 4.67 -18.39 10.39
N GLU A 50 4.60 -17.09 10.69
CA GLU A 50 3.81 -16.52 11.80
C GLU A 50 2.40 -16.11 11.35
N GLU A 51 1.67 -17.03 10.70
CA GLU A 51 0.33 -16.78 10.13
C GLU A 51 -0.69 -16.33 11.20
N ALA A 52 -0.52 -16.78 12.45
CA ALA A 52 -1.39 -16.43 13.58
C ALA A 52 -1.50 -14.92 13.83
N HIS A 53 -0.49 -14.16 13.40
CA HIS A 53 -0.43 -12.70 13.58
C HIS A 53 -1.11 -11.91 12.47
N ILE A 54 -1.37 -12.52 11.30
CA ILE A 54 -1.89 -11.84 10.11
C ILE A 54 -3.26 -11.22 10.36
N ALA A 55 -4.18 -11.97 10.94
CA ALA A 55 -5.54 -11.49 11.21
C ALA A 55 -5.53 -10.26 12.14
N THR A 56 -4.64 -10.25 13.13
CA THR A 56 -4.49 -9.12 14.06
C THR A 56 -3.92 -7.90 13.36
N ILE A 57 -2.87 -8.06 12.55
CA ILE A 57 -2.28 -6.97 11.76
C ILE A 57 -3.31 -6.39 10.78
N GLN A 58 -4.09 -7.25 10.12
CA GLN A 58 -5.09 -6.82 9.14
C GLN A 58 -6.26 -6.07 9.78
N SER A 59 -6.73 -6.54 10.95
CA SER A 59 -7.74 -5.86 11.75
C SER A 59 -7.27 -4.48 12.20
N GLU A 60 -6.05 -4.39 12.74
CA GLU A 60 -5.48 -3.11 13.14
C GLU A 60 -5.28 -2.18 11.94
N ALA A 61 -4.81 -2.69 10.79
CA ALA A 61 -4.65 -1.91 9.58
C ALA A 61 -5.97 -1.30 9.11
N ASN A 62 -7.07 -2.06 9.15
CA ASN A 62 -8.40 -1.53 8.82
C ASN A 62 -8.79 -0.38 9.76
N LYS A 63 -8.61 -0.55 11.08
CA LYS A 63 -8.87 0.52 12.06
C LYS A 63 -8.06 1.77 11.76
N GLN A 64 -6.76 1.61 11.52
CA GLN A 64 -5.86 2.72 11.25
C GLN A 64 -6.15 3.43 9.92
N CYS A 65 -6.55 2.69 8.88
CA CYS A 65 -6.99 3.29 7.62
C CYS A 65 -8.26 4.14 7.80
N CYS A 66 -9.26 3.64 8.55
CA CYS A 66 -10.47 4.41 8.86
C CYS A 66 -10.19 5.67 9.69
N LEU A 67 -9.19 5.64 10.57
CA LEU A 67 -8.78 6.81 11.36
C LEU A 67 -8.11 7.91 10.51
N VAL A 68 -7.48 7.54 9.40
CA VAL A 68 -6.87 8.46 8.44
C VAL A 68 -7.89 8.94 7.41
N CYS A 69 -8.78 8.03 6.96
CA CYS A 69 -9.82 8.31 5.98
C CYS A 69 -11.11 7.57 6.39
N PRO A 70 -12.10 8.27 7.00
CA PRO A 70 -13.35 7.65 7.45
C PRO A 70 -14.16 6.98 6.34
N SER A 71 -14.03 7.46 5.10
CA SER A 71 -14.66 6.88 3.91
C SER A 71 -13.88 5.72 3.30
N TYR A 72 -12.75 5.31 3.91
CA TYR A 72 -11.91 4.24 3.37
C TYR A 72 -12.66 2.90 3.37
N LYS A 73 -13.09 2.48 2.19
CA LYS A 73 -13.66 1.14 2.00
C LYS A 73 -12.52 0.12 2.07
N ALA A 74 -12.46 -0.64 3.16
CA ALA A 74 -11.57 -1.78 3.35
C ALA A 74 -11.92 -2.88 2.33
N GLY A 75 -11.49 -2.67 1.09
CA GLY A 75 -12.00 -3.42 -0.06
C GLY A 75 -11.60 -2.83 -1.41
N PHE A 76 -10.72 -1.81 -1.45
CA PHE A 76 -10.00 -1.45 -2.67
C PHE A 76 -9.12 -2.63 -3.10
N LYS A 77 -9.75 -3.61 -3.74
CA LYS A 77 -9.12 -4.53 -4.68
C LYS A 77 -8.24 -3.66 -5.57
N LYS A 78 -7.01 -4.12 -5.78
CA LYS A 78 -6.05 -3.59 -6.75
C LYS A 78 -6.75 -3.29 -8.09
N SER A 79 -7.29 -2.09 -8.25
CA SER A 79 -7.64 -1.50 -9.54
C SER A 79 -6.36 -0.81 -9.99
N LYS A 80 -5.66 -1.20 -11.05
CA LYS A 80 -6.03 -1.96 -12.25
C LYS A 80 -4.87 -2.89 -12.62
N LYS A 81 -5.18 -4.08 -13.17
CA LYS A 81 -4.33 -4.66 -14.22
C LYS A 81 -4.15 -3.57 -15.28
N VAL A 82 -2.97 -2.95 -15.35
CA VAL A 82 -2.55 -2.24 -16.55
C VAL A 82 -2.47 -3.31 -17.62
N LYS A 83 -3.44 -3.34 -18.55
CA LYS A 83 -3.30 -4.09 -19.79
C LYS A 83 -2.01 -3.55 -20.45
N PRO A 84 -1.07 -4.39 -20.89
CA PRO A 84 0.06 -3.89 -21.67
C PRO A 84 -0.52 -3.35 -22.97
N GLY A 85 -0.67 -2.03 -23.06
CA GLY A 85 -0.87 -1.38 -24.34
C GLY A 85 0.37 -1.67 -25.18
N LYS A 86 0.19 -2.31 -26.33
CA LYS A 86 1.21 -2.44 -27.38
C LYS A 86 1.76 -1.03 -27.67
N LYS A 87 2.91 -0.69 -27.10
CA LYS A 87 3.74 0.39 -27.62
C LYS A 87 4.64 -0.25 -28.67
N HIS A 88 4.27 -0.05 -29.92
CA HIS A 88 5.12 -0.29 -31.07
C HIS A 88 6.32 0.65 -30.93
N ILE A 89 7.49 0.11 -30.59
CA ILE A 89 8.76 0.84 -30.65
C ILE A 89 9.37 0.49 -32.01
N PRO A 90 9.51 1.43 -32.97
CA PRO A 90 10.30 1.17 -34.16
C PRO A 90 11.78 1.12 -33.74
N LEU A 91 12.43 -0.02 -34.02
CA LEU A 91 13.89 -0.15 -33.95
C LEU A 91 14.51 0.66 -35.11
N PRO A 92 15.54 1.50 -34.88
CA PRO A 92 16.34 2.03 -35.97
C PRO A 92 17.28 0.92 -36.46
N GLY A 93 16.85 0.18 -37.47
CA GLY A 93 17.69 -0.73 -38.23
C GLY A 93 18.35 0.03 -39.37
N ASN A 94 19.67 0.22 -39.27
CA ASN A 94 20.53 0.62 -40.38
C ASN A 94 20.34 -0.33 -41.58
N SER A 95 20.07 0.25 -42.75
CA SER A 95 20.46 -0.33 -44.03
C SER A 95 20.43 0.75 -45.12
N LEU A 96 21.59 1.34 -45.42
CA LEU A 96 21.96 1.74 -46.80
C LEU A 96 22.08 0.44 -47.63
N PRO A 97 21.95 0.42 -48.98
CA PRO A 97 22.26 1.49 -49.95
C PRO A 97 21.29 1.64 -51.15
N CYS A 98 21.69 2.52 -52.07
CA CYS A 98 21.14 2.93 -53.38
C CYS A 98 20.17 4.11 -53.36
#